data_AF-A0A1C6IUX5-F1
#
_entry.id   AF-A0A1C6IUX5-F1
#
_cell.length_a   1.000
_cell.length_b   1.000
_cell.length_c   1.000
_cell.angle_alpha   90.00
_cell.angle_beta   90.00
_cell.angle_gamma   90.00
#
_symmetry.space_group_name_H-M   'P 1'
#
loop_
_entity.id
_entity.type
_entity.pdbx_description
1 polymer ?
#
loop_
_entity_poly.entity_id
_entity_poly.type
_entity_poly.pdbx_seq_one_letter_code
_entity_poly.pdbx_strand_id
1 'polypeptide(L)'
;MVSRIKERLLQYKQELQKRTIYKDGLPGSSLDIVNSLLKDLEQDEKENGWILVDERLPDPDEHILVSFFNFSLPMIGRYTVDDDDGGTFRVGDEDESFCEHDLYVNAWMPLPEPYKED
;
A
#
# COMPACT_ATOMS: atom_id res chain seq x y z
N MET A 1 2.70 -4.94 4.78
CA MET A 1 3.95 -5.50 5.35
C MET A 1 5.00 -4.39 5.31
N VAL A 2 5.50 -3.92 6.46
CA VAL A 2 6.50 -2.83 6.47
C VAL A 2 7.82 -3.39 5.97
N SER A 3 8.44 -2.73 4.97
CA SER A 3 9.73 -3.16 4.44
C SER A 3 10.78 -3.19 5.56
N ARG A 4 11.58 -4.27 5.62
CA ARG A 4 12.73 -4.41 6.54
C ARG A 4 13.68 -3.21 6.52
N ILE A 5 13.73 -2.48 5.41
CA ILE A 5 14.51 -1.25 5.26
C ILE A 5 13.89 -0.10 6.08
N LYS A 6 12.57 0.09 6.01
CA LYS A 6 11.83 1.12 6.77
C LYS A 6 11.95 0.90 8.27
N GLU A 7 11.86 -0.34 8.73
CA GLU A 7 12.07 -0.70 10.15
C GLU A 7 13.46 -0.31 10.65
N ARG A 8 14.51 -0.63 9.87
CA ARG A 8 15.90 -0.27 10.22
C ARG A 8 16.12 1.24 10.24
N LEU A 9 15.53 1.97 9.29
CA LEU A 9 15.62 3.44 9.26
C LEU A 9 14.91 4.08 10.46
N LEU A 10 13.75 3.56 10.86
CA LEU A 10 13.06 4.00 12.08
C LEU A 10 13.89 3.75 13.34
N GLN A 11 14.55 2.60 13.44
CA GLN A 11 15.47 2.31 14.54
C GLN A 11 16.65 3.30 14.55
N TYR A 12 17.31 3.51 13.41
CA TYR A 12 18.43 4.47 13.33
C TYR A 12 18.01 5.90 13.65
N LYS A 13 16.81 6.32 13.23
CA LYS A 13 16.24 7.62 13.61
C LYS A 13 16.18 7.76 15.13
N GLN A 14 15.64 6.76 15.83
CA GLN A 14 15.56 6.79 17.30
C GLN A 14 16.94 6.82 17.97
N GLU A 15 17.91 6.05 17.45
CA GLU A 15 19.28 6.03 17.98
C GLU A 15 20.01 7.37 17.76
N LEU A 16 19.85 7.97 16.59
CA LEU A 16 20.45 9.26 16.24
C LEU A 16 19.85 10.41 17.07
N GLN A 17 18.53 10.41 17.29
CA GLN A 17 17.86 11.41 18.12
C GLN A 17 18.33 11.39 19.59
N LYS A 18 18.74 10.23 20.12
CA LYS A 18 19.32 10.12 21.47
C LYS A 18 20.73 10.69 21.57
N ARG A 19 21.45 10.78 20.44
CA ARG A 19 22.83 11.24 20.39
C ARG A 19 22.86 12.75 20.12
N THR A 20 23.19 13.53 21.14
CA THR A 20 23.18 15.01 21.14
C THR A 20 24.06 15.68 20.07
N ILE A 21 24.98 14.94 19.45
CA ILE A 21 25.90 15.43 18.41
C ILE A 21 25.25 15.51 17.01
N TYR A 22 24.18 14.75 16.77
CA TYR A 22 23.42 14.82 15.52
C TYR A 22 22.25 15.78 15.74
N LYS A 23 22.56 17.08 15.67
CA LYS A 23 21.57 18.13 15.88
C LYS A 23 20.48 18.06 14.81
N ASP A 24 19.25 18.24 15.25
CA ASP A 24 18.10 18.41 14.38
C ASP A 24 18.31 19.60 13.44
N GLY A 25 17.92 19.45 12.18
CA GLY A 25 17.88 20.56 11.22
C GLY A 25 19.21 20.99 10.58
N LEU A 26 20.31 20.23 10.72
CA LEU A 26 21.49 20.41 9.85
C LEU A 26 21.32 19.59 8.56
N PRO A 27 21.22 20.25 7.38
CA PRO A 27 21.16 19.55 6.09
C PRO A 27 22.39 18.65 5.90
N GLY A 28 22.16 17.41 5.49
CA GLY A 28 23.22 16.41 5.28
C GLY A 28 23.74 15.74 6.55
N SER A 29 23.17 16.03 7.73
CA SER A 29 23.44 15.23 8.92
C SER A 29 22.89 13.81 8.76
N SER A 30 23.42 12.85 9.54
CA SER A 30 22.91 11.48 9.52
C SER A 30 21.41 11.40 9.83
N LEU A 31 20.90 12.27 10.70
CA LEU A 31 19.48 12.34 11.03
C LEU A 31 18.65 12.89 9.86
N ASP A 32 19.15 13.93 9.19
CA ASP A 32 18.52 14.52 8.00
C ASP A 32 18.43 13.52 6.84
N ILE A 33 19.52 12.80 6.56
CA ILE A 33 19.56 11.74 5.54
C ILE A 33 18.53 10.64 5.85
N VAL A 34 18.48 10.16 7.10
CA VAL A 34 17.49 9.13 7.50
C VAL A 34 16.06 9.64 7.34
N ASN A 35 15.79 10.89 7.70
CA ASN A 35 14.46 11.49 7.51
C ASN A 35 14.09 11.66 6.04
N SER A 36 15.05 12.03 5.16
CA SER A 36 14.83 12.10 3.71
C SER A 36 14.49 10.73 3.15
N LEU A 37 15.29 9.71 3.45
CA LEU A 37 15.05 8.34 2.96
C LEU A 37 13.70 7.78 3.44
N LEU A 38 13.27 8.11 4.67
CA LEU A 38 11.95 7.73 5.15
C LEU A 38 10.83 8.41 4.36
N LYS A 39 10.98 9.69 4.00
CA LYS A 39 10.02 10.39 3.13
C LYS A 39 10.01 9.83 1.73
N ASP A 40 11.18 9.55 1.15
CA ASP A 40 11.29 8.97 -0.19
C ASP A 40 10.63 7.59 -0.21
N LEU A 41 10.84 6.75 0.82
CA LEU A 41 10.13 5.47 0.94
C LEU A 41 8.62 5.63 1.09
N GLU A 42 8.14 6.59 1.89
CA GLU A 42 6.71 6.90 1.98
C GLU A 42 6.15 7.40 0.64
N GLN A 43 6.95 8.12 -0.13
CA GLN A 43 6.59 8.61 -1.45
C GLN A 43 6.58 7.47 -2.48
N ASP A 44 7.60 6.59 -2.50
CA ASP A 44 7.66 5.40 -3.35
C ASP A 44 6.51 4.43 -3.04
N GLU A 45 6.14 4.28 -1.77
CA GLU A 45 4.96 3.53 -1.34
C GLU A 45 3.67 4.14 -1.94
N LYS A 46 3.57 5.47 -2.01
CA LYS A 46 2.45 6.17 -2.65
C LYS A 46 2.49 6.15 -4.17
N GLU A 47 3.67 6.21 -4.77
CA GLU A 47 3.87 6.28 -6.23
C GLU A 47 3.62 4.94 -6.94
N ASN A 48 3.69 3.82 -6.21
CA ASN A 48 3.29 2.51 -6.75
C ASN A 48 1.76 2.36 -6.91
N GLY A 49 0.96 3.35 -6.50
CA GLY A 49 -0.49 3.39 -6.72
C GLY A 49 -1.32 2.41 -5.88
N TRP A 50 -0.68 1.41 -5.27
CA TRP A 50 -1.30 0.41 -4.41
C TRP A 50 -1.62 0.95 -3.01
N ILE A 51 -2.85 0.76 -2.60
CA ILE A 51 -3.41 1.12 -1.30
C ILE A 51 -3.64 -0.17 -0.51
N LEU A 52 -3.11 -0.26 0.71
CA LEU A 52 -3.32 -1.43 1.55
C LEU A 52 -4.77 -1.50 2.03
N VAL A 53 -5.35 -2.71 2.07
CA VAL A 53 -6.71 -2.90 2.61
C VAL A 53 -6.83 -2.48 4.08
N ASP A 54 -5.75 -2.63 4.85
CA ASP A 54 -5.66 -2.18 6.25
C ASP A 54 -5.58 -0.65 6.40
N GLU A 55 -5.18 0.07 5.35
CA GLU A 55 -5.12 1.53 5.34
C GLU A 55 -6.48 2.12 4.98
N ARG A 56 -7.08 1.62 3.88
CA ARG A 56 -8.34 2.10 3.34
C ARG A 56 -8.95 1.06 2.40
N LEU A 57 -10.26 0.83 2.53
CA LEU A 57 -11.01 -0.01 1.59
C LEU A 57 -11.39 0.78 0.32
N PRO A 58 -11.56 0.10 -0.83
CA PRO A 58 -12.04 0.74 -2.06
C PRO A 58 -13.47 1.28 -1.91
N ASP A 59 -13.82 2.20 -2.79
CA ASP A 59 -15.23 2.59 -2.95
C ASP A 59 -16.02 1.38 -3.49
N PRO A 60 -17.24 1.12 -2.98
CA PRO A 60 -18.02 -0.04 -3.40
C PRO A 60 -18.40 0.01 -4.89
N ASP A 61 -18.51 -1.17 -5.49
CA ASP A 61 -18.98 -1.41 -6.86
C ASP A 61 -18.12 -0.79 -7.99
N GLU A 62 -16.93 -0.28 -7.67
CA GLU A 62 -15.95 0.14 -8.68
C GLU A 62 -14.99 -0.99 -9.05
N HIS A 63 -14.66 -1.09 -10.36
CA HIS A 63 -13.61 -2.00 -10.81
C HIS A 63 -12.23 -1.48 -10.42
N ILE A 64 -11.46 -2.37 -9.80
CA ILE A 64 -10.14 -2.10 -9.27
C ILE A 64 -9.16 -3.19 -9.69
N LEU A 65 -7.87 -2.86 -9.68
CA LEU A 65 -6.82 -3.86 -9.70
C LEU A 65 -6.56 -4.28 -8.25
N VAL A 66 -6.52 -5.59 -8.00
CA VAL A 66 -6.24 -6.18 -6.68
C VAL A 66 -4.95 -6.98 -6.71
N SER A 67 -4.26 -6.97 -5.56
CA SER A 67 -3.07 -7.77 -5.27
C SER A 67 -3.36 -8.72 -4.12
N PHE A 68 -2.62 -9.81 -4.02
CA PHE A 68 -2.86 -10.88 -3.06
C PHE A 68 -1.64 -11.13 -2.19
N PHE A 69 -1.85 -11.56 -0.94
CA PHE A 69 -0.71 -11.94 -0.08
C PHE A 69 -0.12 -13.30 -0.47
N ASN A 70 -0.92 -14.18 -1.06
CA ASN A 70 -0.57 -15.56 -1.39
C ASN A 70 -0.50 -15.86 -2.89
N PHE A 71 -0.68 -14.86 -3.75
CA PHE A 71 -0.62 -15.01 -5.20
C PHE A 71 0.09 -13.83 -5.86
N SER A 72 0.91 -14.12 -6.86
CA SER A 72 1.87 -13.15 -7.40
C SER A 72 1.33 -12.25 -8.51
N LEU A 73 0.26 -12.65 -9.20
CA LEU A 73 -0.30 -11.88 -10.31
C LEU A 73 -1.49 -11.06 -9.81
N PRO A 74 -1.55 -9.76 -10.15
CA PRO A 74 -2.73 -8.96 -9.86
C PRO A 74 -3.90 -9.41 -10.74
N MET A 75 -5.12 -9.16 -10.26
CA MET A 75 -6.36 -9.45 -10.98
C MET A 75 -7.30 -8.24 -10.93
N ILE A 76 -8.31 -8.23 -11.81
CA ILE A 76 -9.39 -7.24 -11.75
C ILE A 76 -10.46 -7.77 -10.81
N GLY A 77 -10.97 -6.91 -9.93
CA GLY A 77 -12.04 -7.24 -9.01
C GLY A 77 -12.88 -6.02 -8.65
N ARG A 78 -13.79 -6.21 -7.69
CA ARG A 78 -14.62 -5.17 -7.10
C ARG A 78 -14.77 -5.40 -5.60
N TYR A 79 -14.87 -4.32 -4.84
CA TYR A 79 -15.26 -4.38 -3.44
C TYR A 79 -16.76 -4.09 -3.34
N THR A 80 -17.47 -4.89 -2.56
CA THR A 80 -18.93 -4.81 -2.43
C THR A 80 -19.29 -4.86 -0.96
N VAL A 81 -20.29 -4.11 -0.57
CA VAL A 81 -20.76 -4.05 0.82
C VAL A 81 -22.15 -4.66 0.89
N ASP A 82 -22.31 -5.68 1.73
CA ASP A 82 -23.62 -6.28 2.00
C ASP A 82 -24.38 -5.42 3.05
N ASP A 83 -25.70 -5.64 3.20
CA ASP A 83 -26.59 -4.84 4.07
C ASP A 83 -26.14 -4.75 5.55
N ASP A 84 -25.27 -5.66 6.00
CA ASP A 84 -24.72 -5.74 7.36
C ASP A 84 -23.37 -5.00 7.52
N ASP A 85 -23.02 -4.08 6.60
CA ASP A 85 -21.72 -3.38 6.53
C ASP A 85 -20.50 -4.31 6.34
N GLY A 86 -20.76 -5.56 5.95
CA GLY A 86 -19.74 -6.56 5.65
C GLY A 86 -19.20 -6.39 4.23
N GLY A 87 -17.89 -6.16 4.11
CA GLY A 87 -17.19 -6.01 2.83
C GLY A 87 -16.70 -7.33 2.23
N THR A 88 -16.96 -7.56 0.96
CA THR A 88 -16.45 -8.72 0.19
C THR A 88 -15.72 -8.25 -1.08
N PHE A 89 -14.54 -8.82 -1.36
CA PHE A 89 -13.86 -8.65 -2.64
C PHE A 89 -14.27 -9.76 -3.61
N ARG A 90 -14.83 -9.37 -4.77
CA ARG A 90 -15.37 -10.27 -5.80
C ARG A 90 -14.55 -10.23 -7.10
N VAL A 91 -14.55 -11.34 -7.83
CA VAL A 91 -13.77 -11.54 -9.07
C VAL A 91 -14.47 -10.84 -10.23
N GLY A 92 -13.82 -9.84 -10.85
CA GLY A 92 -14.40 -9.10 -11.99
C GLY A 92 -15.86 -8.67 -11.76
N ASP A 93 -16.75 -9.14 -12.64
CA ASP A 93 -18.21 -8.93 -12.57
C ASP A 93 -18.96 -10.12 -11.94
N GLU A 94 -18.25 -11.15 -11.49
CA GLU A 94 -18.84 -12.35 -10.91
C GLU A 94 -19.30 -12.10 -9.46
N ASP A 95 -20.18 -12.96 -8.97
CA ASP A 95 -20.62 -12.94 -7.57
C ASP A 95 -19.64 -13.71 -6.65
N GLU A 96 -18.74 -14.49 -7.25
CA GLU A 96 -17.72 -15.28 -6.56
C GLU A 96 -16.69 -14.38 -5.87
N SER A 97 -16.32 -14.75 -4.64
CA SER A 97 -15.31 -14.01 -3.88
C SER A 97 -13.91 -14.55 -4.16
N PHE A 98 -12.88 -13.70 -4.04
CA PHE A 98 -11.50 -14.20 -4.11
C PHE A 98 -11.21 -15.24 -3.02
N CYS A 99 -11.83 -15.12 -1.85
CA CYS A 99 -11.68 -16.07 -0.75
C CYS A 99 -12.19 -17.49 -1.11
N GLU A 100 -13.22 -17.62 -1.96
CA GLU A 100 -13.72 -18.92 -2.44
C GLU A 100 -12.67 -19.66 -3.29
N HIS A 101 -11.76 -18.91 -3.91
CA HIS A 101 -10.63 -19.42 -4.69
C HIS A 101 -9.32 -19.52 -3.90
N ASP A 102 -9.37 -19.42 -2.57
CA ASP A 102 -8.20 -19.37 -1.67
C ASP A 102 -7.25 -18.22 -2.05
N LEU A 103 -7.79 -17.08 -2.49
CA LEU A 103 -7.03 -15.86 -2.80
C LEU A 103 -7.41 -14.74 -1.82
N TYR A 104 -6.40 -14.10 -1.25
CA TYR A 104 -6.62 -13.12 -0.18
C TYR A 104 -6.02 -11.76 -0.53
N VAL A 105 -6.91 -10.80 -0.75
CA VAL A 105 -6.54 -9.44 -1.18
C VAL A 105 -5.76 -8.73 -0.07
N ASN A 106 -4.61 -8.13 -0.42
CA ASN A 106 -3.78 -7.36 0.52
C ASN A 106 -3.65 -5.87 0.14
N ALA A 107 -3.87 -5.53 -1.12
CA ALA A 107 -3.78 -4.17 -1.63
C ALA A 107 -4.64 -4.01 -2.90
N TRP A 108 -5.01 -2.77 -3.21
CA TRP A 108 -5.79 -2.43 -4.39
C TRP A 108 -5.33 -1.11 -5.00
N MET A 109 -5.69 -0.87 -6.26
CA MET A 109 -5.55 0.45 -6.90
C MET A 109 -6.66 0.65 -7.95
N PRO A 110 -7.00 1.90 -8.30
CA PRO A 110 -7.88 2.16 -9.44
C PRO A 110 -7.32 1.56 -10.73
N LEU A 111 -8.20 1.15 -11.65
CA LEU A 111 -7.77 0.72 -12.98
C LEU A 111 -7.10 1.88 -13.74
N PRO A 112 -6.06 1.59 -14.55
CA PRO A 112 -5.50 2.59 -15.46
C PRO A 112 -6.54 3.01 -16.49
N GLU A 113 -6.42 4.23 -17.02
CA GLU A 113 -7.28 4.65 -18.11
C GLU A 113 -7.15 3.69 -19.32
N PRO A 114 -8.27 3.34 -19.98
CA PRO A 114 -8.23 2.55 -21.20
C PRO A 114 -7.34 3.22 -22.26
N TYR A 115 -6.57 2.41 -23.00
CA TYR A 115 -5.82 2.91 -24.15
C TYR A 115 -6.75 3.57 -25.16
N LYS A 116 -6.35 4.74 -25.66
CA LYS A 116 -7.02 5.46 -26.74
C LYS A 116 -6.01 5.61 -27.86
N GLU A 117 -6.36 5.11 -29.05
CA GLU A 117 -5.60 5.38 -30.27
C GLU A 117 -5.97 6.78 -30.76
N ASP A 118 -4.96 7.59 -31.10
CA ASP A 118 -5.13 8.94 -31.68
C ASP A 118 -5.52 8.88 -33.17
#